data_AF-A0A416EIG7-F1
#
_entry.id   AF-A0A416EIG7-F1
#
_cell.length_a   1.000
_cell.length_b   1.000
_cell.length_c   1.000
_cell.angle_alpha   90.00
_cell.angle_beta   90.00
_cell.angle_gamma   90.00
#
_symmetry.space_group_name_H-M   'P 1'
#
loop_
_entity.id
_entity.type
_entity.pdbx_description
1 polymer ?
#
loop_
_entity_poly.entity_id
_entity_poly.type
_entity_poly.pdbx_seq_one_letter_code
_entity_poly.pdbx_strand_id
1 'polypeptide(L)'
;MYNPEITYRNEKQHLLLPGVALNKLEPFLQKRKIEYKVTSPGKEDYNDEWGAYWKYGKLSGYRNTVAVISYIDSDCLLRIAEDLLHVKETDPCFGGRLINNV
;
A
#
# COMPACT_ATOMS: atom_id res chain seq x y z
N MET A 1 -15.77 -9.26 3.61
CA MET A 1 -15.29 -7.88 3.35
C MET A 1 -14.09 -7.62 4.26
N TYR A 2 -12.90 -7.42 3.70
CA TYR A 2 -11.67 -7.15 4.44
C TYR A 2 -11.75 -5.73 5.05
N ASN A 3 -11.69 -5.66 6.37
CA ASN A 3 -11.85 -4.43 7.15
C ASN A 3 -10.85 -4.41 8.31
N PRO A 4 -9.56 -4.19 8.03
CA PRO A 4 -8.54 -4.14 9.06
C PRO A 4 -8.75 -2.91 9.94
N GLU A 5 -8.35 -3.01 11.21
CA GLU A 5 -8.17 -1.85 12.07
C GLU A 5 -6.97 -1.04 11.58
N ILE A 6 -7.16 0.27 11.36
CA ILE A 6 -6.14 1.17 10.83
C ILE A 6 -5.64 2.05 11.96
N THR A 7 -4.35 1.92 12.29
CA THR A 7 -3.68 2.76 13.27
C THR A 7 -3.10 3.99 12.59
N TYR A 8 -3.56 5.17 13.00
CA TYR A 8 -3.05 6.45 12.50
C TYR A 8 -1.97 7.03 13.41
N ARG A 9 -1.08 7.83 12.83
CA ARG A 9 -0.04 8.62 13.48
C ARG A 9 -0.27 10.10 13.17
N ASN A 10 0.19 10.97 14.07
CA ASN A 10 0.10 12.43 13.87
C ASN A 10 1.14 12.94 12.86
N GLU A 11 2.20 12.17 12.63
CA GLU A 11 3.28 12.51 11.71
C GLU A 11 3.23 11.60 10.48
N LYS A 12 3.62 12.14 9.32
CA LYS A 12 3.69 11.37 8.08
C LYS A 12 4.69 10.24 8.24
N GLN A 13 4.22 9.04 7.95
CA GLN A 13 5.02 7.82 7.88
C GLN A 13 5.28 7.49 6.41
N HIS A 14 6.32 6.70 6.15
CA HIS A 14 6.60 6.14 4.83
C HIS A 14 6.74 4.62 4.95
N LEU A 15 6.32 3.93 3.89
CA LEU A 15 6.51 2.50 3.75
C LEU A 15 7.11 2.20 2.37
N LEU A 16 8.24 1.50 2.36
CA LEU A 16 8.86 1.02 1.13
C LEU A 16 8.29 -0.35 0.74
N LEU A 17 7.83 -0.46 -0.49
CA LEU A 17 7.24 -1.68 -1.06
C LEU A 17 7.78 -1.95 -2.46
N PRO A 18 7.72 -3.20 -2.94
CA PRO A 18 7.82 -3.44 -4.37
C PRO A 18 6.58 -2.88 -5.07
N GLY A 19 6.74 -2.30 -6.26
CA GLY A 19 5.64 -1.70 -7.02
C GLY A 19 4.47 -2.66 -7.28
N VAL A 20 4.71 -3.98 -7.35
CA VAL A 20 3.63 -4.97 -7.48
C VAL A 20 2.69 -5.02 -6.28
N ALA A 21 3.16 -4.70 -5.07
CA ALA A 21 2.32 -4.64 -3.88
C ALA A 21 1.40 -3.40 -3.90
N LEU A 22 1.85 -2.32 -4.55
CA LEU A 22 1.06 -1.09 -4.69
C LEU A 22 -0.24 -1.33 -5.48
N ASN A 23 -0.22 -2.20 -6.51
CA ASN A 23 -1.39 -2.52 -7.34
C ASN A 23 -2.63 -2.95 -6.53
N LYS A 24 -2.43 -3.54 -5.34
CA LYS A 24 -3.51 -3.93 -4.44
C LYS A 24 -3.74 -2.92 -3.33
N LEU A 25 -2.66 -2.37 -2.77
CA LEU A 25 -2.75 -1.42 -1.66
C LEU A 25 -3.41 -0.10 -2.07
N GLU A 26 -3.05 0.45 -3.22
CA GLU A 26 -3.55 1.74 -3.69
C GLU A 26 -5.08 1.75 -3.87
N PRO A 27 -5.71 0.77 -4.56
CA PRO A 27 -7.17 0.69 -4.63
C PRO A 27 -7.85 0.58 -3.26
N PHE A 28 -7.23 -0.11 -2.29
CA PHE A 28 -7.74 -0.18 -0.92
C PHE A 28 -7.75 1.21 -0.25
N LEU A 29 -6.65 1.95 -0.34
CA LEU A 29 -6.53 3.29 0.22
C LEU A 29 -7.54 4.26 -0.42
N GLN A 30 -7.66 4.22 -1.76
CA GLN A 30 -8.62 5.02 -2.52
C GLN A 30 -10.08 4.72 -2.13
N LYS A 31 -10.46 3.43 -2.07
CA LYS A 31 -11.82 3.00 -1.67
C LYS A 31 -12.18 3.46 -0.27
N ARG A 32 -11.19 3.55 0.62
CA ARG A 32 -11.35 4.03 2.00
C ARG A 32 -11.23 5.55 2.14
N LYS A 33 -10.96 6.28 1.04
CA LYS A 33 -10.70 7.73 1.03
C LYS A 33 -9.58 8.14 2.00
N ILE A 34 -8.58 7.28 2.14
CA ILE A 34 -7.40 7.55 2.97
C ILE A 34 -6.49 8.48 2.17
N GLU A 35 -5.94 9.51 2.81
CA GLU A 35 -4.94 10.38 2.21
C GLU A 35 -3.59 9.68 2.16
N TYR A 36 -2.98 9.63 0.97
CA TYR A 36 -1.65 9.07 0.75
C TYR A 36 -0.97 9.75 -0.44
N LYS A 37 0.34 9.58 -0.52
CA LYS A 37 1.17 9.94 -1.68
C LYS A 37 2.07 8.76 -2.04
N VAL A 38 2.31 8.57 -3.33
CA VAL A 38 3.28 7.58 -3.82
C VAL A 38 4.42 8.31 -4.51
N THR A 39 5.64 7.90 -4.20
CA THR A 39 6.86 8.34 -4.91
C THR A 39 7.81 7.15 -5.07
N SER A 40 8.92 7.33 -5.77
CA SER A 40 9.92 6.30 -6.04
C SER A 40 11.33 6.89 -6.08
N PRO A 41 12.39 6.11 -5.83
CA PRO A 41 13.76 6.59 -5.90
C PRO A 41 14.05 7.35 -7.20
N GLY A 42 14.76 8.48 -7.10
CA GLY A 42 15.08 9.35 -8.23
C GLY A 42 13.98 10.35 -8.63
N LYS A 43 12.87 10.41 -7.89
CA LYS A 43 11.88 11.49 -8.00
C LYS A 43 12.22 12.60 -7.00
N GLU A 44 11.90 13.85 -7.36
CA GLU A 44 12.20 15.04 -6.55
C GLU A 44 11.57 15.00 -5.15
N ASP A 45 10.43 14.33 -5.02
CA ASP A 45 9.68 14.19 -3.78
C ASP A 45 10.03 12.94 -2.97
N TYR A 46 11.04 12.19 -3.39
CA TYR A 46 11.61 11.07 -2.67
C TYR A 46 12.70 11.55 -1.71
N ASN A 47 12.65 11.13 -0.45
CA ASN A 47 13.77 11.35 0.44
C ASN A 47 14.74 10.17 0.36
N ASP A 48 15.94 10.41 -0.16
CA ASP A 48 16.99 9.39 -0.31
C ASP A 48 17.42 8.74 1.02
N GLU A 49 17.21 9.43 2.16
CA GLU A 49 17.47 8.87 3.50
C GLU A 49 16.56 7.69 3.84
N TRP A 50 15.40 7.55 3.18
CA TRP A 50 14.55 6.36 3.33
C TRP A 50 15.22 5.10 2.77
N GLY A 51 16.26 5.27 1.94
CA GLY A 51 16.91 4.18 1.21
C GLY A 51 16.01 3.65 0.09
N ALA A 52 16.31 2.47 -0.45
CA ALA A 52 15.50 1.85 -1.51
C ALA A 52 15.18 0.37 -1.22
N TYR A 53 15.54 -0.13 -0.04
CA TYR A 53 15.34 -1.53 0.32
C TYR A 53 13.94 -1.72 0.90
N TRP A 54 13.19 -2.68 0.37
CA TRP A 54 11.90 -3.09 0.91
C TRP A 54 11.97 -4.54 1.41
N LYS A 55 11.12 -4.84 2.39
CA LYS A 55 10.82 -6.19 2.87
C LYS A 55 9.31 -6.37 2.85
N TYR A 56 8.83 -7.39 2.14
CA TYR A 56 7.42 -7.65 1.92
C TYR A 56 7.17 -9.16 1.95
N GLY A 57 6.55 -9.65 3.02
CA GLY A 57 6.42 -11.06 3.33
C GLY A 57 7.78 -11.76 3.42
N LYS A 58 7.95 -12.82 2.60
CA LYS A 58 9.22 -13.57 2.51
C LYS A 58 10.21 -12.98 1.50
N LEU A 59 9.82 -11.93 0.78
CA LEU A 59 10.62 -11.30 -0.26
C LEU A 59 11.24 -10.01 0.26
N SER A 60 12.42 -9.69 -0.28
CA SER A 60 13.05 -8.41 -0.07
C SER A 60 13.89 -8.02 -1.29
N GLY A 61 14.18 -6.73 -1.43
CA GLY A 61 15.01 -6.25 -2.53
C GLY A 61 15.00 -4.75 -2.70
N TYR A 62 15.61 -4.32 -3.81
CA TYR A 62 15.78 -2.91 -4.19
C TYR A 62 15.09 -2.56 -5.52
N ARG A 63 14.62 -3.57 -6.25
CA ARG A 63 14.06 -3.37 -7.59
C ARG A 63 12.62 -2.91 -7.47
N ASN A 64 12.25 -1.96 -8.34
CA ASN A 64 10.91 -1.40 -8.45
C ASN A 64 10.37 -0.89 -7.11
N THR A 65 11.25 -0.30 -6.29
CA THR A 65 10.87 0.27 -4.99
C THR A 65 9.97 1.47 -5.18
N VAL A 66 8.89 1.51 -4.41
CA VAL A 66 8.01 2.66 -4.24
C VAL A 66 7.90 3.00 -2.76
N ALA A 67 7.74 4.27 -2.44
CA ALA A 67 7.41 4.75 -1.10
C ALA A 67 5.94 5.18 -1.08
N VAL A 68 5.17 4.63 -0.15
CA VAL A 68 3.82 5.10 0.18
C VAL A 68 3.92 5.95 1.44
N ILE A 69 3.55 7.23 1.31
CA ILE A 69 3.59 8.22 2.38
C ILE A 69 2.17 8.47 2.85
N SER A 70 1.89 8.28 4.14
CA SER A 70 0.55 8.49 4.70
C SER A 70 0.62 8.81 6.19
N TYR A 71 -0.53 9.08 6.80
CA TYR A 71 -0.67 9.18 8.26
C TYR A 71 -0.98 7.82 8.92
N ILE A 72 -0.84 6.71 8.19
CA ILE A 72 -0.98 5.36 8.76
C ILE A 72 0.39 4.93 9.31
N ASP A 73 0.40 4.30 10.47
CA ASP A 73 1.58 3.63 11.00
C ASP A 73 2.21 2.67 9.97
N SER A 74 3.53 2.75 9.76
CA SER A 74 4.20 1.98 8.70
C SER A 74 4.03 0.46 8.85
N ASP A 75 4.05 -0.06 10.07
CA ASP A 75 3.87 -1.50 10.32
C ASP A 75 2.41 -1.91 10.09
N CYS A 76 1.46 -1.06 10.48
CA CYS A 76 0.05 -1.25 10.16
C CYS A 76 -0.16 -1.29 8.64
N LEU A 77 0.41 -0.34 7.90
CA LEU A 77 0.29 -0.26 6.44
C LEU A 77 0.96 -1.46 5.74
N LEU A 78 2.10 -1.93 6.24
CA LEU A 78 2.77 -3.13 5.76
C LEU A 78 1.87 -4.36 5.93
N ARG A 79 1.31 -4.54 7.12
CA ARG A 79 0.40 -5.66 7.40
C ARG A 79 -0.83 -5.63 6.49
N ILE A 80 -1.40 -4.46 6.25
CA ILE A 80 -2.50 -4.31 5.29
C ILE A 80 -2.07 -4.73 3.88
N ALA A 81 -0.89 -4.28 3.43
CA ALA A 81 -0.37 -4.65 2.12
C ALA A 81 -0.13 -6.16 1.99
N GLU A 82 0.38 -6.81 3.03
CA GLU A 82 0.62 -8.26 3.08
C GLU A 82 -0.69 -9.04 3.10
N ASP A 83 -1.68 -8.62 3.89
CA ASP A 83 -3.00 -9.26 3.93
C ASP A 83 -3.70 -9.18 2.57
N LEU A 84 -3.59 -8.04 1.88
CA LEU A 84 -4.14 -7.85 0.54
C LEU A 84 -3.49 -8.77 -0.52
N LEU A 85 -2.27 -9.29 -0.29
CA LEU A 85 -1.65 -10.28 -1.18
C LEU A 85 -2.54 -11.51 -1.34
N HIS A 86 -3.15 -11.95 -0.24
CA HIS A 86 -3.95 -13.15 -0.15
C HIS A 86 -5.42 -12.95 -0.55
N VAL A 87 -5.87 -11.69 -0.62
CA VAL A 87 -7.22 -11.37 -1.12
C VAL A 87 -7.26 -11.59 -2.63
N LYS A 88 -8.18 -12.46 -3.07
CA LYS A 88 -8.44 -12.72 -4.51
C LYS A 88 -9.24 -11.57 -5.12
N GLU A 89 -9.10 -11.33 -6.41
CA GLU A 89 -9.90 -10.29 -7.11
C GLU A 89 -11.40 -10.58 -7.09
N THR A 90 -11.79 -11.84 -6.97
CA THR A 90 -13.20 -12.28 -6.85
C THR A 90 -13.76 -12.11 -5.43
N ASP A 91 -12.92 -11.70 -4.49
CA ASP A 91 -13.32 -11.52 -3.10
C ASP A 91 -14.11 -10.20 -3.01
N PRO A 92 -15.34 -10.19 -2.47
CA PRO A 92 -16.19 -8.98 -2.37
C PRO A 92 -15.57 -7.82 -1.56
N CYS A 93 -14.37 -8.06 -1.02
CA CYS A 93 -13.49 -7.14 -0.34
C CYS A 93 -12.81 -6.13 -1.30
N PHE A 94 -12.41 -6.56 -2.51
CA PHE A 94 -12.00 -5.66 -3.58
C PHE A 94 -13.24 -4.90 -4.09
N GLY A 95 -13.08 -3.65 -4.51
CA GLY A 95 -14.18 -2.76 -4.97
C GLY A 95 -15.30 -3.51 -5.70
N GLY A 96 -16.54 -3.32 -5.24
CA GLY A 96 -17.70 -4.00 -5.80
C GLY A 96 -17.69 -3.90 -7.32
N ARG A 97 -17.69 -5.05 -7.98
CA ARG A 97 -18.11 -5.10 -9.37
C ARG A 97 -19.55 -4.60 -9.39
N LEU A 98 -19.79 -3.43 -10.00
CA LEU A 98 -21.07 -3.14 -10.62
C LEU A 98 -21.28 -4.24 -11.66
N ILE A 99 -22.07 -5.25 -11.27
CA ILE A 99 -22.62 -6.19 -12.22
C ILE A 99 -23.70 -5.40 -12.97
N ASN A 100 -23.33 -4.78 -14.08
CA ASN A 100 -24.33 -4.36 -15.06
C ASN A 100 -24.87 -5.66 -15.68
N ASN A 101 -26.00 -6.12 -15.17
CA ASN A 101 -26.82 -7.11 -15.85
C ASN A 101 -27.33 -6.47 -17.14
N VAL A 102 -26.84 -6.96 -18.28
CA VAL A 102 -27.53 -6.87 -19.57
C VAL A 102 -27.91 -8.30 -19.95
#